data_AF-A0A661KMU7-F1
#
_entry.id   AF-A0A661KMU7-F1
#
_cell.length_a   1.000
_cell.length_b   1.000
_cell.length_c   1.000
_cell.angle_alpha   90.00
_cell.angle_beta   90.00
_cell.angle_gamma   90.00
#
_symmetry.space_group_name_H-M   'P 1'
#
loop_
_entity.id
_entity.type
_entity.pdbx_description
1 polymer ?
#
loop_
_entity_poly.entity_id
_entity_poly.type
_entity_poly.pdbx_seq_one_letter_code
_entity_poly.pdbx_strand_id
1 'polypeptide(L)'
;MKIRLINKENIFSHLKERPGTKNYLAMYSSLFHGFTKDPELMLIPVDDHVAHRGDGVFEVMRCVNGRVYKLEEHLARLEGSAEKISLSLPPEYNNIRDIIEELINLGGEKDCIIRVLISRGP
;
A
#
# COMPACT_ATOMS: atom_id res chain seq x y z
N MET A 1 -26.78 12.65 -22.29
CA MET A 1 -26.20 11.62 -21.39
C MET A 1 -26.37 12.10 -19.97
N LYS A 2 -27.05 11.36 -19.08
CA LYS A 2 -27.14 11.73 -17.64
C LYS A 2 -25.99 11.06 -16.91
N ILE A 3 -25.15 11.85 -16.24
CA ILE A 3 -24.09 11.35 -15.36
C ILE A 3 -24.75 10.86 -14.06
N ARG A 4 -24.37 9.68 -13.60
CA ARG A 4 -24.87 9.09 -12.35
C ARG A 4 -24.08 9.62 -11.14
N LEU A 5 -24.77 9.90 -10.03
CA LEU A 5 -24.13 10.17 -8.74
C LEU A 5 -23.53 8.88 -8.16
N ILE A 6 -22.25 8.96 -7.78
CA ILE A 6 -21.54 7.90 -7.05
C ILE A 6 -21.49 8.27 -5.56
N ASN A 7 -21.74 7.31 -4.67
CA ASN A 7 -21.70 7.47 -3.22
C ASN A 7 -21.19 6.20 -2.53
N LYS A 8 -21.08 6.22 -1.19
CA LYS A 8 -20.51 5.10 -0.41
C LYS A 8 -21.30 3.80 -0.58
N GLU A 9 -22.61 3.90 -0.79
CA GLU A 9 -23.49 2.74 -0.95
C GLU A 9 -23.35 2.08 -2.32
N ASN A 10 -22.83 2.81 -3.31
CA ASN A 10 -22.95 2.40 -4.70
C ASN A 10 -21.65 2.45 -5.51
N ILE A 11 -20.55 2.91 -4.91
CA ILE A 11 -19.25 3.08 -5.56
C ILE A 11 -18.69 1.78 -6.14
N PHE A 12 -18.98 0.64 -5.50
CA PHE A 12 -18.55 -0.69 -5.96
C PHE A 12 -19.56 -1.37 -6.90
N SER A 13 -20.73 -0.77 -7.18
CA SER A 13 -21.82 -1.46 -7.90
C SER A 13 -21.51 -1.83 -9.35
N HIS A 14 -20.44 -1.26 -9.93
CA HIS A 14 -20.05 -1.46 -11.33
C HIS A 14 -18.57 -1.75 -11.51
N LEU A 15 -17.84 -1.94 -10.42
CA LEU A 15 -16.45 -2.38 -10.51
C LEU A 15 -16.45 -3.79 -11.09
N LYS A 16 -15.69 -3.95 -12.18
CA LYS A 16 -15.40 -5.26 -12.76
C LYS A 16 -14.04 -5.68 -12.24
N GLU A 17 -13.83 -6.99 -12.20
CA GLU A 17 -12.53 -7.55 -11.90
C GLU A 17 -11.47 -6.93 -12.83
N ARG A 18 -10.45 -6.31 -12.22
CA ARG A 18 -9.35 -5.69 -12.96
C ARG A 18 -8.28 -6.76 -13.24
N PRO A 19 -7.59 -6.74 -14.38
CA PRO A 19 -6.55 -7.72 -14.66
C PRO A 19 -5.51 -7.79 -13.54
N GLY A 20 -5.23 -9.01 -13.06
CA GLY A 20 -4.21 -9.26 -12.04
C GLY A 20 -4.65 -9.08 -10.58
N THR A 21 -5.91 -8.69 -10.30
CA THR A 21 -6.38 -8.50 -8.91
C THR A 21 -6.31 -9.76 -8.06
N LYS A 22 -6.43 -10.94 -8.66
CA LYS A 22 -6.30 -12.25 -7.99
C LYS A 22 -4.92 -12.49 -7.35
N ASN A 23 -3.91 -11.73 -7.75
CA ASN A 23 -2.54 -11.88 -7.25
C ASN A 23 -2.25 -11.01 -6.02
N TYR A 24 -3.15 -10.11 -5.63
CA TYR A 24 -3.00 -9.33 -4.40
C TYR A 24 -3.43 -10.16 -3.19
N LEU A 25 -2.60 -10.15 -2.16
CA LEU A 25 -2.81 -10.98 -0.97
C LEU A 25 -3.48 -10.21 0.17
N ALA A 26 -2.92 -9.05 0.50
CA ALA A 26 -3.44 -8.13 1.50
C ALA A 26 -2.78 -6.74 1.31
N MET A 27 -3.47 -5.70 1.77
CA MET A 27 -2.94 -4.34 1.84
C MET A 27 -3.29 -3.73 3.19
N TYR A 28 -2.30 -3.16 3.89
CA TYR A 28 -2.53 -2.24 5.00
C TYR A 28 -2.69 -0.81 4.47
N SER A 29 -3.65 -0.06 5.01
CA SER A 29 -3.87 1.35 4.69
C SER A 29 -3.72 2.19 5.95
N SER A 30 -2.79 3.14 5.94
CA SER A 30 -2.68 4.17 6.98
C SER A 30 -3.89 5.10 6.99
N LEU A 31 -4.47 5.38 5.81
CA LEU A 31 -5.68 6.21 5.69
C LEU A 31 -6.90 5.62 6.41
N PHE A 32 -7.05 4.29 6.36
CA PHE A 32 -8.18 3.60 6.98
C PHE A 32 -7.82 2.91 8.30
N HIS A 33 -6.57 3.04 8.75
CA HIS A 33 -6.01 2.38 9.94
C HIS A 33 -6.34 0.88 10.02
N GLY A 34 -6.19 0.16 8.92
CA GLY A 34 -6.56 -1.26 8.85
C GLY A 34 -6.09 -1.95 7.57
N PHE A 35 -6.33 -3.26 7.50
CA PHE A 35 -5.99 -4.07 6.32
C PHE A 35 -7.22 -4.49 5.52
N THR A 36 -7.01 -4.80 4.25
CA THR A 36 -8.00 -5.44 3.39
C THR A 36 -7.37 -6.53 2.54
N LYS A 37 -8.13 -7.58 2.25
CA LYS A 37 -7.82 -8.57 1.21
C LYS A 37 -8.60 -8.31 -0.08
N ASP A 38 -9.56 -7.41 -0.04
CA ASP A 38 -10.38 -7.03 -1.18
C ASP A 38 -9.61 -6.04 -2.07
N PRO A 39 -9.21 -6.41 -3.30
CA PRO A 39 -8.51 -5.54 -4.21
C PRO A 39 -9.31 -4.31 -4.65
N GLU A 40 -10.63 -4.30 -4.48
CA GLU A 40 -11.47 -3.12 -4.75
C GLU A 40 -11.34 -2.06 -3.66
N LEU A 41 -11.00 -2.46 -2.43
CA LEU A 41 -10.74 -1.58 -1.29
C LEU A 41 -9.28 -1.12 -1.21
N MET A 42 -8.42 -1.58 -2.11
CA MET A 42 -7.03 -1.13 -2.24
C MET A 42 -6.98 0.22 -2.98
N LEU A 43 -7.33 1.29 -2.26
CA LEU A 43 -7.56 2.64 -2.80
C LEU A 43 -6.55 3.66 -2.29
N ILE A 44 -6.24 4.64 -3.15
CA ILE A 44 -5.51 5.87 -2.85
C ILE A 44 -6.42 7.05 -3.20
N PRO A 45 -6.56 8.07 -2.35
CA PRO A 45 -7.30 9.30 -2.68
C PRO A 45 -6.74 10.01 -3.90
N VAL A 46 -7.62 10.66 -4.68
CA VAL A 46 -7.19 11.36 -5.91
C VAL A 46 -6.39 12.64 -5.63
N ASP A 47 -6.61 13.24 -4.47
CA ASP A 47 -5.91 14.42 -3.98
C ASP A 47 -4.54 14.09 -3.36
N ASP A 48 -4.24 12.81 -3.10
CA ASP A 48 -2.89 12.42 -2.69
C ASP A 48 -1.89 12.76 -3.80
N HIS A 49 -0.83 13.50 -3.47
CA HIS A 49 0.17 13.92 -4.44
C HIS A 49 0.87 12.75 -5.15
N VAL A 50 0.87 11.53 -4.61
CA VAL A 50 1.38 10.36 -5.33
C VAL A 50 0.53 10.05 -6.56
N ALA A 51 -0.78 10.31 -6.50
CA ALA A 51 -1.71 10.01 -7.58
C ALA A 51 -1.62 11.02 -8.73
N HIS A 52 -1.45 12.31 -8.42
CA HIS A 52 -1.52 13.37 -9.43
C HIS A 52 -0.19 14.09 -9.72
N ARG A 53 0.86 13.87 -8.91
CA ARG A 53 2.22 14.42 -9.10
C ARG A 53 3.32 13.36 -9.02
N GLY A 54 3.03 12.15 -8.56
CA GLY A 54 4.04 11.13 -8.31
C GLY A 54 4.98 11.46 -7.14
N ASP A 55 4.57 12.35 -6.22
CA ASP A 55 5.36 12.75 -5.06
C ASP A 55 5.18 11.75 -3.92
N GLY A 56 6.12 10.81 -3.85
CA GLY A 56 6.21 9.78 -2.84
C GLY A 56 7.43 8.91 -3.06
N VAL A 57 7.64 7.97 -2.16
CA VAL A 57 8.70 6.95 -2.25
C VAL A 57 8.10 5.58 -2.11
N PHE A 58 8.74 4.59 -2.72
CA PHE A 58 8.31 3.20 -2.63
C PHE A 58 9.49 2.27 -2.43
N GLU A 59 9.19 1.09 -1.89
CA GLU A 59 10.14 -0.01 -1.74
C GLU A 59 9.48 -1.33 -2.15
N VAL A 60 10.26 -2.22 -2.75
CA VAL A 60 9.81 -3.54 -3.20
C VAL A 60 10.74 -4.59 -2.63
N MET A 61 10.17 -5.51 -1.86
CA MET A 61 10.91 -6.50 -1.09
C MET A 61 10.45 -7.90 -1.42
N ARG A 62 11.40 -8.83 -1.52
CA ARG A 62 11.09 -10.26 -1.71
C ARG A 62 10.95 -10.93 -0.34
N CYS A 63 9.82 -11.57 -0.12
CA CYS A 63 9.61 -12.50 0.97
C CYS A 63 9.88 -13.92 0.48
N VAL A 64 10.66 -14.69 1.24
CA VAL A 64 10.95 -16.11 0.98
C VAL A 64 10.75 -16.87 2.26
N ASN A 65 9.97 -17.96 2.20
CA ASN A 65 9.63 -18.78 3.36
C ASN A 65 9.13 -17.95 4.58
N GLY A 66 8.31 -16.92 4.31
CA GLY A 66 7.71 -16.05 5.33
C GLY A 66 8.65 -14.98 5.91
N ARG A 67 9.86 -14.79 5.36
CA ARG A 67 10.81 -13.77 5.81
C ARG A 67 11.24 -12.86 4.67
N VAL A 68 11.30 -11.56 4.95
CA VAL A 68 11.79 -10.57 3.99
C VAL A 68 13.31 -10.62 3.93
N TYR A 69 13.85 -10.78 2.73
CA TYR A 69 15.29 -10.74 2.51
C TYR A 69 15.81 -9.31 2.70
N LYS A 70 16.81 -9.12 3.58
CA LYS A 70 17.46 -7.83 3.85
C LYS A 70 16.48 -6.71 4.24
N LEU A 71 15.51 -7.03 5.11
CA LEU A 71 14.45 -6.09 5.53
C LEU A 71 15.02 -4.74 5.97
N GLU A 72 16.02 -4.76 6.85
CA GLU A 72 16.61 -3.54 7.41
C GLU A 72 17.27 -2.66 6.33
N GLU A 73 17.96 -3.26 5.36
CA GLU A 73 18.57 -2.50 4.27
C GLU A 73 17.54 -1.90 3.31
N HIS A 74 16.40 -2.58 3.11
CA HIS A 74 15.28 -2.02 2.36
C HIS A 74 14.60 -0.87 3.12
N LEU A 75 14.38 -1.01 4.43
CA LEU A 75 13.80 0.06 5.25
C LEU A 75 14.72 1.28 5.31
N ALA A 76 16.02 1.10 5.54
CA ALA A 76 17.00 2.18 5.53
C ALA A 76 17.04 2.92 4.18
N ARG A 77 16.90 2.19 3.06
CA ARG A 77 16.81 2.80 1.73
C ARG A 77 15.53 3.60 1.54
N LEU A 78 14.40 3.10 2.05
CA LEU A 78 13.13 3.81 2.02
C LEU A 78 13.20 5.11 2.82
N GLU A 79 13.75 5.09 4.04
CA GLU A 79 13.98 6.27 4.89
C GLU A 79 14.88 7.29 4.19
N GLY A 80 16.04 6.85 3.69
CA GLY A 80 16.97 7.73 2.99
C GLY A 80 16.41 8.28 1.68
N SER A 81 15.44 7.59 1.05
CA SER A 81 14.73 8.12 -0.13
C SER A 81 13.72 9.18 0.27
N ALA A 82 12.97 8.95 1.35
CA ALA A 82 12.05 9.93 1.90
C ALA A 82 12.78 11.22 2.28
N GLU A 83 13.91 11.12 2.98
CA GLU A 83 14.74 12.26 3.39
C GLU A 83 15.20 13.11 2.20
N LYS A 84 15.67 12.48 1.10
CA LYS A 84 16.16 13.18 -0.10
C LYS A 84 15.11 14.05 -0.78
N ILE A 85 13.83 13.75 -0.61
CA ILE A 85 12.71 14.53 -1.14
C ILE A 85 11.99 15.32 -0.04
N SER A 86 12.61 15.47 1.13
CA SER A 86 12.03 16.15 2.30
C SER A 86 10.65 15.57 2.66
N LEU A 87 10.49 14.25 2.60
CA LEU A 87 9.28 13.53 2.99
C LEU A 87 9.32 13.14 4.47
N SER A 88 8.35 13.66 5.22
CA SER A 88 8.11 13.23 6.59
C SER A 88 7.48 11.85 6.58
N LEU A 89 8.10 10.90 7.28
CA LEU A 89 7.52 9.57 7.44
C LEU A 89 6.25 9.66 8.31
N PRO A 90 5.19 8.91 7.97
CA PRO A 90 3.95 8.92 8.74
C PRO A 90 4.15 8.19 10.09
N PRO A 91 3.32 8.45 11.11
CA PRO A 91 3.43 7.81 12.42
C PRO A 91 3.46 6.28 12.39
N GLU A 92 2.73 5.67 11.45
CA GLU A 92 2.69 4.22 11.21
C GLU A 92 4.05 3.64 10.86
N TYR A 93 4.96 4.44 10.30
CA TYR A 93 6.30 4.01 9.95
C TYR A 93 7.09 3.49 11.17
N ASN A 94 6.81 4.01 12.36
CA ASN A 94 7.45 3.54 13.60
C ASN A 94 7.20 2.04 13.86
N ASN A 95 6.09 1.49 13.35
CA ASN A 95 5.70 0.10 13.48
C ASN A 95 5.78 -0.66 12.14
N ILE A 96 6.54 -0.14 11.16
CA ILE A 96 6.54 -0.68 9.79
C ILE A 96 6.95 -2.16 9.73
N ARG A 97 7.85 -2.60 10.62
CA ARG A 97 8.28 -4.00 10.73
C ARG A 97 7.12 -4.91 11.10
N ASP A 98 6.43 -4.57 12.18
CA ASP A 98 5.28 -5.32 12.68
C ASP A 98 4.15 -5.36 11.64
N ILE A 99 3.89 -4.23 10.97
CA ILE A 99 2.90 -4.14 9.89
C ILE A 99 3.27 -5.09 8.74
N ILE A 100 4.54 -5.12 8.32
CA ILE A 100 5.00 -6.01 7.25
C ILE A 100 4.86 -7.48 7.65
N GLU A 101 5.29 -7.84 8.85
CA GLU A 101 5.20 -9.23 9.35
C GLU A 101 3.75 -9.69 9.50
N GLU A 102 2.89 -8.85 10.07
CA GLU A 102 1.46 -9.12 10.19
C GLU A 102 0.81 -9.24 8.80
N LEU A 103 1.15 -8.38 7.84
CA LEU A 103 0.60 -8.44 6.50
C LEU A 103 1.03 -9.70 5.73
N ILE A 104 2.25 -10.18 5.92
CA ILE A 104 2.71 -11.49 5.39
C ILE A 104 1.84 -12.61 5.96
N ASN A 105 1.62 -12.63 7.27
CA ASN A 105 0.79 -13.63 7.93
C ASN A 105 -0.66 -13.58 7.45
N LEU A 106 -1.25 -12.39 7.36
CA LEU A 106 -2.60 -12.17 6.84
C LEU A 106 -2.71 -12.58 5.37
N GLY A 107 -1.69 -12.31 4.56
CA GLY A 107 -1.65 -12.67 3.14
C GLY A 107 -1.63 -14.18 2.87
N GLY A 108 -1.15 -14.99 3.82
CA GLY A 108 -1.21 -16.46 3.77
C GLY A 108 -0.19 -17.14 2.85
N GLU A 109 0.59 -16.37 2.08
CA GLU A 109 1.65 -16.89 1.21
C GLU A 109 3.03 -16.68 1.81
N LYS A 110 3.85 -17.73 1.78
CA LYS A 110 5.22 -17.68 2.30
C LYS A 110 6.23 -17.08 1.31
N ASP A 111 5.91 -17.11 0.02
CA ASP A 111 6.79 -16.63 -1.05
C ASP A 111 6.06 -15.54 -1.84
N CYS A 112 6.24 -14.29 -1.41
CA CYS A 112 5.48 -13.16 -1.93
C CYS A 112 6.36 -11.92 -2.18
N ILE A 113 5.74 -10.86 -2.72
CA ILE A 113 6.38 -9.56 -2.88
C ILE A 113 5.66 -8.59 -1.95
N ILE A 114 6.43 -7.90 -1.12
CA ILE A 114 5.93 -6.82 -0.28
C ILE A 114 6.25 -5.50 -0.98
N ARG A 115 5.27 -4.61 -1.02
CA ARG A 115 5.43 -3.24 -1.52
C ARG A 115 5.04 -2.27 -0.42
N VAL A 116 5.91 -1.31 -0.13
CA VAL A 116 5.61 -0.19 0.75
C VAL A 116 5.59 1.06 -0.11
N LEU A 117 4.52 1.85 0.01
CA LEU A 117 4.38 3.15 -0.65
C LEU A 117 4.15 4.19 0.45
N ILE A 118 4.94 5.26 0.43
CA ILE A 118 4.76 6.41 1.32
C ILE A 118 4.57 7.64 0.44
N SER A 119 3.40 8.24 0.51
CA SER A 119 3.08 9.46 -0.23
C SER A 119 3.37 10.71 0.60
N ARG A 120 3.40 11.87 -0.08
CA ARG A 120 3.36 13.18 0.57
C ARG A 120 2.10 13.36 1.42
N GLY A 121 1.00 12.73 1.01
CA GLY A 121 -0.36 13.11 1.39
C GLY A 121 -0.98 14.09 0.39
N PRO A 122 -2.09 14.75 0.77
CA PRO A 122 -2.83 15.67 -0.09
C PRO A 122 -2.15 17.03 -0.33
#